data_AF-A0A8T3ZFN6-F1
#
_entry.id   AF-A0A8T3ZFN6-F1
#
_cell.length_a   1.000
_cell.length_b   1.000
_cell.length_c   1.000
_cell.angle_alpha   90.00
_cell.angle_beta   90.00
_cell.angle_gamma   90.00
#
_symmetry.space_group_name_H-M   'P 1'
#
loop_
_entity.id
_entity.type
_entity.pdbx_description
1 polymer ?
#
loop_
_entity_poly.entity_id
_entity_poly.type
_entity_poly.pdbx_seq_one_letter_code
_entity_poly.pdbx_strand_id
1 'polypeptide(L)'
;MTELRTNAEKCADKARTLPAFKNFSLPGVKDKIAEMLNMIGRVEGIFSTYTIHDINHVDAMLQQLDWLIPPSTKEKMTPLDWLMTVLAIYLHDLGMIVSTAEFQKREKNIAFCDFISNNTKDLDGKEFLARIENMKPDEKERFLFQEFIRNGHTTRIKEWITGNHSATWGNKVKPIAREIADLLSVLPGRFRTNLGDVCESHHLDNLDNKDLFPLCQGYGNNPDERVNVQYCALLLRTTDLLHITQDRTPSIMYKTLRISDPKGIIEWKKQSGTFYVRMKNPEFDPSNTTSHIIKIGADFSEERPFFALTEYLVYADGQIKQTKRWADISIKDPQGNIYWFPWQGIESDIRVEGNEPRTISFELDRGRLLDLLVGHTLYNDPTVAVRELI
;
A
#
# COMPACT_ATOMS: atom_id res chain seq x y z
N MET A 1 20.80 -19.00 11.46
CA MET A 1 19.33 -18.80 11.43
C MET A 1 19.07 -17.39 11.90
N THR A 2 18.38 -16.59 11.10
CA THR A 2 18.01 -15.24 11.53
C THR A 2 17.04 -15.28 12.69
N GLU A 3 17.28 -14.39 13.65
CA GLU A 3 16.47 -14.25 14.85
C GLU A 3 15.14 -13.55 14.51
N LEU A 4 14.03 -14.09 15.02
CA LEU A 4 12.72 -13.47 14.97
C LEU A 4 12.64 -12.39 16.05
N ARG A 5 12.69 -11.12 15.63
CA ARG A 5 12.94 -9.99 16.55
C ARG A 5 11.64 -9.45 17.13
N THR A 6 10.58 -9.42 16.34
CA THR A 6 9.29 -8.81 16.71
C THR A 6 8.37 -9.79 17.43
N ASN A 7 7.42 -9.26 18.20
CA ASN A 7 6.39 -10.10 18.84
C ASN A 7 5.50 -10.79 17.81
N ALA A 8 5.18 -10.10 16.70
CA ALA A 8 4.38 -10.66 15.61
C ALA A 8 5.04 -11.93 15.03
N GLU A 9 6.34 -11.88 14.74
CA GLU A 9 7.08 -13.06 14.26
C GLU A 9 7.11 -14.19 15.29
N LYS A 10 7.33 -13.88 16.57
CA LYS A 10 7.34 -14.87 17.65
C LYS A 10 5.97 -15.55 17.80
N CYS A 11 4.88 -14.81 17.65
CA CYS A 11 3.52 -15.35 17.64
C CYS A 11 3.24 -16.17 16.39
N ALA A 12 3.70 -15.73 15.22
CA ALA A 12 3.59 -16.46 13.96
C ALA A 12 4.35 -17.79 13.98
N ASP A 13 5.56 -17.83 14.55
CA ASP A 13 6.37 -19.06 14.62
C ASP A 13 5.72 -20.15 15.47
N LYS A 14 4.79 -19.80 16.36
CA LYS A 14 3.98 -20.81 17.09
C LYS A 14 3.16 -21.68 16.15
N ALA A 15 2.86 -21.24 14.91
CA ALA A 15 2.14 -22.03 13.92
C ALA A 15 2.86 -23.35 13.58
N ARG A 16 4.19 -23.46 13.79
CA ARG A 16 4.95 -24.70 13.59
C ARG A 16 4.52 -25.85 14.52
N THR A 17 3.74 -25.58 15.56
CA THR A 17 3.17 -26.64 16.41
C THR A 17 1.94 -27.28 15.77
N LEU A 18 1.36 -26.66 14.73
CA LEU A 18 0.15 -27.11 14.07
C LEU A 18 0.45 -28.19 13.02
N PRO A 19 -0.37 -29.25 12.90
CA PRO A 19 -0.07 -30.40 12.04
C PRO A 19 0.25 -30.06 10.58
N ALA A 20 -0.54 -29.16 9.98
CA ALA A 20 -0.39 -28.75 8.57
C ALA A 20 0.77 -27.76 8.32
N PHE A 21 1.37 -27.21 9.38
CA PHE A 21 2.37 -26.14 9.30
C PHE A 21 3.70 -26.51 9.96
N LYS A 22 3.80 -27.70 10.58
CA LYS A 22 5.00 -28.15 11.31
C LYS A 22 6.31 -28.19 10.51
N ASN A 23 6.21 -28.33 9.19
CA ASN A 23 7.37 -28.37 8.31
C ASN A 23 7.75 -26.98 7.76
N PHE A 24 6.96 -25.95 8.07
CA PHE A 24 7.23 -24.58 7.66
C PHE A 24 8.22 -23.92 8.63
N SER A 25 9.24 -23.24 8.09
CA SER A 25 10.23 -22.50 8.88
C SER A 25 10.13 -21.01 8.58
N LEU A 26 9.50 -20.25 9.49
CA LEU A 26 9.41 -18.80 9.34
C LEU A 26 10.80 -18.12 9.33
N PRO A 27 11.78 -18.48 10.18
CA PRO A 27 13.13 -17.93 10.09
C PRO A 27 13.81 -18.19 8.74
N GLY A 28 13.68 -19.40 8.19
CA GLY A 28 14.25 -19.76 6.89
C GLY A 28 13.61 -18.97 5.74
N VAL A 29 12.31 -18.73 5.82
CA VAL A 29 11.60 -17.86 4.86
C VAL A 29 12.04 -16.41 4.99
N LYS A 30 12.20 -15.88 6.22
CA LYS A 30 12.69 -14.51 6.46
C LYS A 30 14.05 -14.29 5.79
N ASP A 31 14.98 -15.24 5.96
CA ASP A 31 16.32 -15.18 5.35
C ASP A 31 16.25 -15.04 3.83
N LYS A 32 15.47 -15.90 3.19
CA LYS A 32 15.30 -15.88 1.72
C LYS A 32 14.62 -14.62 1.22
N ILE A 33 13.60 -14.15 1.94
CA ILE A 33 12.88 -12.92 1.58
C ILE A 33 13.78 -11.70 1.76
N ALA A 34 14.60 -11.64 2.81
CA ALA A 34 15.57 -10.55 2.99
C ALA A 34 16.59 -10.51 1.84
N GLU A 35 17.04 -11.66 1.34
CA GLU A 35 17.89 -11.73 0.13
C GLU A 35 17.17 -11.19 -1.11
N MET A 36 15.89 -11.56 -1.31
CA MET A 36 15.08 -11.12 -2.46
C MET A 36 14.74 -9.62 -2.41
N LEU A 37 14.33 -9.10 -1.25
CA LEU A 37 14.04 -7.68 -1.04
C LEU A 37 15.25 -6.81 -1.39
N ASN A 38 16.44 -7.25 -1.00
CA ASN A 38 17.69 -6.58 -1.37
C ASN A 38 17.95 -6.52 -2.88
N MET A 39 17.28 -7.32 -3.71
CA MET A 39 17.40 -7.24 -5.18
C MET A 39 16.57 -6.09 -5.77
N ILE A 40 15.55 -5.59 -5.07
CA ILE A 40 14.74 -4.45 -5.52
C ILE A 40 15.66 -3.22 -5.64
N GLY A 41 15.59 -2.53 -6.78
CA GLY A 41 16.43 -1.35 -7.05
C GLY A 41 17.85 -1.62 -7.56
N ARG A 42 18.36 -2.86 -7.45
CA ARG A 42 19.75 -3.19 -7.88
C ARG A 42 19.87 -3.54 -9.36
N VAL A 43 18.81 -4.07 -9.97
CA VAL A 43 18.82 -4.51 -11.37
C VAL A 43 18.78 -3.31 -12.30
N GLU A 44 19.90 -3.03 -12.99
CA GLU A 44 20.12 -1.90 -13.92
C GLU A 44 19.74 -0.50 -13.37
N GLY A 45 19.63 -0.36 -12.05
CA GLY A 45 19.09 0.85 -11.40
C GLY A 45 17.63 1.13 -11.77
N ILE A 46 16.87 0.13 -12.22
CA ILE A 46 15.46 0.31 -12.65
C ILE A 46 14.58 0.77 -11.50
N PHE A 47 14.91 0.50 -10.25
CA PHE A 47 14.18 1.06 -9.10
C PHE A 47 15.11 1.81 -8.13
N SER A 48 16.29 2.24 -8.57
CA SER A 48 17.27 2.88 -7.68
C SER A 48 16.81 4.22 -7.10
N THR A 49 15.83 4.86 -7.73
CA THR A 49 15.20 6.11 -7.27
C THR A 49 13.91 5.86 -6.48
N TYR A 50 13.38 4.64 -6.50
CA TYR A 50 12.19 4.24 -5.76
C TYR A 50 12.57 3.79 -4.34
N THR A 51 11.56 3.57 -3.52
CA THR A 51 11.64 3.14 -2.12
C THR A 51 12.72 2.08 -1.88
N ILE A 52 13.51 2.21 -0.81
CA ILE A 52 14.36 1.11 -0.33
C ILE A 52 13.42 0.09 0.33
N HIS A 53 13.00 -0.91 -0.43
CA HIS A 53 12.19 -2.03 0.05
C HIS A 53 13.09 -3.09 0.66
N ASP A 54 13.81 -2.74 1.73
CA ASP A 54 14.67 -3.66 2.44
C ASP A 54 13.96 -4.28 3.66
N ILE A 55 14.68 -5.14 4.37
CA ILE A 55 14.14 -5.81 5.56
C ILE A 55 13.82 -4.83 6.71
N ASN A 56 14.39 -3.61 6.72
CA ASN A 56 14.10 -2.62 7.75
C ASN A 56 12.68 -2.07 7.59
N HIS A 57 12.21 -1.88 6.34
CA HIS A 57 10.82 -1.52 6.05
C HIS A 57 9.86 -2.56 6.67
N VAL A 58 10.13 -3.83 6.40
CA VAL A 58 9.35 -4.97 6.89
C VAL A 58 9.39 -5.04 8.43
N ASP A 59 10.57 -4.93 9.03
CA ASP A 59 10.71 -4.97 10.49
C ASP A 59 9.95 -3.81 11.16
N ALA A 60 9.95 -2.61 10.55
CA ALA A 60 9.19 -1.47 11.05
C ALA A 60 7.67 -1.68 10.97
N MET A 61 7.15 -2.23 9.86
CA MET A 61 5.73 -2.58 9.74
C MET A 61 5.32 -3.63 10.79
N LEU A 62 6.15 -4.64 11.01
CA LEU A 62 5.91 -5.66 12.03
C LEU A 62 5.91 -5.08 13.45
N GLN A 63 6.79 -4.12 13.75
CA GLN A 63 6.80 -3.41 15.02
C GLN A 63 5.56 -2.55 15.22
N GLN A 64 4.98 -1.97 14.16
CA GLN A 64 3.74 -1.19 14.27
C GLN A 64 2.56 -2.03 14.76
N LEU A 65 2.54 -3.34 14.44
CA LEU A 65 1.51 -4.27 14.94
C LEU A 65 1.45 -4.32 16.47
N ASP A 66 2.55 -3.98 17.17
CA ASP A 66 2.59 -4.00 18.63
C ASP A 66 1.69 -2.96 19.28
N TRP A 67 1.42 -1.84 18.62
CA TRP A 67 0.49 -0.85 19.15
C TRP A 67 -0.79 -0.78 18.33
N LEU A 68 -0.75 -1.13 17.03
CA LEU A 68 -1.93 -1.11 16.16
C LEU A 68 -3.00 -2.13 16.55
N ILE A 69 -2.59 -3.31 17.02
CA ILE A 69 -3.52 -4.36 17.44
C ILE A 69 -3.82 -4.18 18.93
N PRO A 70 -5.08 -3.94 19.34
CA PRO A 70 -5.44 -3.83 20.74
C PRO A 70 -5.08 -5.09 21.54
N PRO A 71 -4.69 -4.97 22.82
CA PRO A 71 -4.38 -6.14 23.66
C PRO A 71 -5.48 -7.21 23.66
N SER A 72 -6.75 -6.78 23.73
CA SER A 72 -7.91 -7.68 23.72
C SER A 72 -8.08 -8.49 22.43
N THR A 73 -7.58 -7.99 21.30
CA THR A 73 -7.55 -8.72 20.03
C THR A 73 -6.29 -9.57 19.92
N LYS A 74 -5.11 -9.07 20.35
CA LYS A 74 -3.87 -9.86 20.34
C LYS A 74 -3.99 -11.17 21.10
N GLU A 75 -4.67 -11.16 22.25
CA GLU A 75 -4.91 -12.35 23.08
C GLU A 75 -5.76 -13.41 22.38
N LYS A 76 -6.59 -13.00 21.41
CA LYS A 76 -7.53 -13.88 20.71
C LYS A 76 -7.06 -14.31 19.33
N MET A 77 -6.09 -13.60 18.76
CA MET A 77 -5.48 -13.97 17.47
C MET A 77 -4.78 -15.32 17.58
N THR A 78 -5.11 -16.21 16.65
CA THR A 78 -4.48 -17.53 16.56
C THR A 78 -3.05 -17.41 16.02
N PRO A 79 -2.21 -18.44 16.20
CA PRO A 79 -0.92 -18.51 15.52
C PRO A 79 -1.00 -18.34 14.01
N LEU A 80 -2.09 -18.77 13.36
CA LEU A 80 -2.25 -18.60 11.91
C LEU A 80 -2.67 -17.19 11.49
N ASP A 81 -3.40 -16.45 12.32
CA ASP A 81 -3.66 -15.01 12.07
C ASP A 81 -2.33 -14.25 12.01
N TRP A 82 -1.46 -14.51 13.00
CA TRP A 82 -0.11 -13.95 13.04
C TRP A 82 0.74 -14.41 11.86
N LEU A 83 0.73 -15.71 11.52
CA LEU A 83 1.49 -16.23 10.40
C LEU A 83 1.07 -15.58 9.07
N MET A 84 -0.23 -15.45 8.83
CA MET A 84 -0.74 -14.84 7.60
C MET A 84 -0.38 -13.36 7.52
N THR A 85 -0.55 -12.62 8.62
CA THR A 85 -0.19 -11.20 8.69
C THR A 85 1.31 -11.00 8.45
N VAL A 86 2.17 -11.77 9.12
CA VAL A 86 3.63 -11.66 8.98
C VAL A 86 4.08 -12.01 7.57
N LEU A 87 3.59 -13.12 7.00
CA LEU A 87 3.94 -13.50 5.63
C LEU A 87 3.42 -12.48 4.61
N ALA A 88 2.23 -11.92 4.81
CA ALA A 88 1.73 -10.89 3.93
C ALA A 88 2.63 -9.64 3.94
N ILE A 89 3.05 -9.19 5.12
CA ILE A 89 4.00 -8.07 5.26
C ILE A 89 5.34 -8.41 4.60
N TYR A 90 5.84 -9.63 4.74
CA TYR A 90 7.08 -10.06 4.08
C TYR A 90 7.01 -10.04 2.55
N LEU A 91 5.85 -10.36 2.00
CA LEU A 91 5.71 -10.67 0.58
C LEU A 91 5.13 -9.51 -0.23
N HIS A 92 4.31 -8.63 0.35
CA HIS A 92 3.43 -7.71 -0.39
C HIS A 92 4.13 -6.92 -1.52
N ASP A 93 5.34 -6.42 -1.27
CA ASP A 93 6.13 -5.64 -2.24
C ASP A 93 7.07 -6.48 -3.12
N LEU A 94 7.23 -7.79 -2.88
CA LEU A 94 8.13 -8.61 -3.71
C LEU A 94 7.73 -8.63 -5.18
N GLY A 95 6.44 -8.39 -5.50
CA GLY A 95 5.96 -8.20 -6.86
C GLY A 95 6.69 -7.09 -7.64
N MET A 96 7.43 -6.21 -6.96
CA MET A 96 8.28 -5.17 -7.54
C MET A 96 9.62 -5.69 -8.09
N ILE A 97 10.02 -6.93 -7.76
CA ILE A 97 11.28 -7.51 -8.25
C ILE A 97 11.19 -7.69 -9.76
N VAL A 98 12.16 -7.12 -10.47
CA VAL A 98 12.28 -7.21 -11.92
C VAL A 98 13.61 -7.81 -12.32
N SER A 99 13.64 -8.46 -13.49
CA SER A 99 14.89 -8.94 -14.07
C SER A 99 15.35 -8.02 -15.21
N THR A 100 16.66 -7.98 -15.47
CA THR A 100 17.22 -7.28 -16.64
C THR A 100 16.56 -7.75 -17.93
N ALA A 101 16.33 -9.05 -18.06
CA ALA A 101 15.73 -9.64 -19.26
C ALA A 101 14.25 -9.24 -19.44
N GLU A 102 13.54 -8.94 -18.36
CA GLU A 102 12.18 -8.42 -18.40
C GLU A 102 12.16 -6.99 -18.93
N PHE A 103 13.01 -6.12 -18.37
CA PHE A 103 13.12 -4.74 -18.83
C PHE A 103 13.57 -4.63 -20.29
N GLN A 104 14.61 -5.37 -20.69
CA GLN A 104 15.12 -5.36 -22.07
C GLN A 104 14.10 -5.90 -23.09
N LYS A 105 13.10 -6.70 -22.66
CA LYS A 105 12.08 -7.28 -23.53
C LYS A 105 10.69 -6.69 -23.31
N ARG A 106 10.56 -5.62 -22.53
CA ARG A 106 9.29 -5.00 -22.14
C ARG A 106 8.42 -4.62 -23.34
N GLU A 107 9.01 -4.14 -24.43
CA GLU A 107 8.28 -3.76 -25.67
C GLU A 107 7.59 -4.93 -26.36
N LYS A 108 8.00 -6.16 -26.05
CA LYS A 108 7.35 -7.39 -26.55
C LYS A 108 6.25 -7.87 -25.61
N ASN A 109 6.08 -7.25 -24.45
CA ASN A 109 5.02 -7.56 -23.52
C ASN A 109 3.76 -6.76 -23.90
N ILE A 110 2.71 -7.46 -24.32
CA ILE A 110 1.43 -6.86 -24.73
C ILE A 110 0.82 -6.06 -23.58
N ALA A 111 0.84 -6.57 -22.35
CA ALA A 111 0.29 -5.88 -21.18
C ALA A 111 1.03 -4.56 -20.89
N PHE A 112 2.34 -4.53 -21.13
CA PHE A 112 3.12 -3.29 -21.04
C PHE A 112 2.67 -2.29 -22.12
N CYS A 113 2.60 -2.72 -23.37
CA CYS A 113 2.14 -1.86 -24.48
C CYS A 113 0.71 -1.32 -24.25
N ASP A 114 -0.19 -2.18 -23.77
CA ASP A 114 -1.57 -1.80 -23.43
C ASP A 114 -1.60 -0.79 -22.28
N PHE A 115 -0.79 -1.00 -21.24
CA PHE A 115 -0.62 -0.05 -20.13
C PHE A 115 -0.22 1.33 -20.63
N ILE A 116 0.77 1.43 -21.53
CA ILE A 116 1.16 2.71 -22.14
C ILE A 116 0.01 3.32 -22.94
N SER A 117 -0.68 2.51 -23.76
CA SER A 117 -1.76 3.00 -24.61
C SER A 117 -2.98 3.48 -23.83
N ASN A 118 -3.25 2.90 -22.67
CA ASN A 118 -4.40 3.27 -21.84
C ASN A 118 -4.11 4.51 -20.99
N ASN A 119 -2.92 4.60 -20.39
CA ASN A 119 -2.49 5.76 -19.58
C ASN A 119 -2.15 7.00 -20.42
N THR A 120 -2.48 7.03 -21.70
CA THR A 120 -2.28 8.18 -22.60
C THR A 120 -3.60 8.69 -23.20
N LYS A 121 -4.75 8.11 -22.82
CA LYS A 121 -6.04 8.37 -23.46
C LYS A 121 -7.04 9.18 -22.62
N ASP A 122 -6.93 9.20 -21.29
CA ASP A 122 -7.87 9.85 -20.36
C ASP A 122 -7.33 11.17 -19.75
N LEU A 123 -8.13 11.83 -18.91
CA LEU A 123 -7.74 13.09 -18.24
C LEU A 123 -6.52 12.91 -17.33
N ASP A 124 -6.43 11.78 -16.62
CA ASP A 124 -5.24 11.36 -15.88
C ASP A 124 -4.07 11.07 -16.84
N GLY A 125 -4.36 10.54 -18.03
CA GLY A 125 -3.42 10.36 -19.12
C GLY A 125 -2.83 11.65 -19.68
N LYS A 126 -3.50 12.81 -19.59
CA LYS A 126 -2.91 14.10 -19.96
C LYS A 126 -1.85 14.57 -18.96
N GLU A 127 -2.04 14.35 -17.66
CA GLU A 127 -1.01 14.59 -16.65
C GLU A 127 0.15 13.57 -16.79
N PHE A 128 -0.17 12.31 -17.09
CA PHE A 128 0.84 11.27 -17.40
C PHE A 128 1.65 11.58 -18.67
N LEU A 129 1.03 12.18 -19.69
CA LEU A 129 1.69 12.64 -20.91
C LEU A 129 2.57 13.88 -20.65
N ALA A 130 2.07 14.88 -19.93
CA ALA A 130 2.88 16.04 -19.53
C ALA A 130 4.10 15.63 -18.68
N ARG A 131 3.96 14.57 -17.87
CA ARG A 131 5.03 13.98 -17.04
C ARG A 131 6.19 13.42 -17.87
N ILE A 132 5.90 12.82 -19.03
CA ILE A 132 6.91 12.17 -19.88
C ILE A 132 7.43 13.06 -21.02
N GLU A 133 6.87 14.26 -21.21
CA GLU A 133 7.27 15.18 -22.29
C GLU A 133 8.66 15.80 -22.09
N ASN A 134 9.04 16.08 -20.84
CA ASN A 134 10.32 16.73 -20.53
C ASN A 134 11.44 15.74 -20.15
N MET A 135 11.15 14.45 -20.10
CA MET A 135 12.13 13.41 -19.77
C MET A 135 13.00 13.05 -20.96
N LYS A 136 14.25 12.69 -20.71
CA LYS A 136 15.10 12.08 -21.73
C LYS A 136 14.52 10.71 -22.15
N PRO A 137 14.74 10.23 -23.38
CA PRO A 137 14.19 8.96 -23.86
C PRO A 137 14.43 7.77 -22.90
N ASP A 138 15.67 7.57 -22.46
CA ASP A 138 16.02 6.46 -21.56
C ASP A 138 15.35 6.57 -20.18
N GLU A 139 15.20 7.80 -19.69
CA GLU A 139 14.56 8.09 -18.40
C GLU A 139 13.05 7.81 -18.49
N LYS A 140 12.43 8.27 -19.57
CA LYS A 140 11.03 8.01 -19.89
C LYS A 140 10.73 6.51 -19.97
N GLU A 141 11.54 5.74 -20.67
CA GLU A 141 11.34 4.30 -20.79
C GLU A 141 11.42 3.56 -19.45
N ARG A 142 12.42 3.92 -18.62
CA ARG A 142 12.55 3.38 -17.26
C ARG A 142 11.34 3.73 -16.42
N PHE A 143 10.94 4.99 -16.46
CA PHE A 143 9.80 5.52 -15.72
C PHE A 143 8.49 4.79 -16.06
N LEU A 144 8.20 4.65 -17.35
CA LEU A 144 7.02 3.93 -17.83
C LEU A 144 6.99 2.47 -17.37
N PHE A 145 8.14 1.80 -17.40
CA PHE A 145 8.25 0.42 -16.93
C PHE A 145 8.10 0.30 -15.40
N GLN A 146 8.68 1.22 -14.63
CA GLN A 146 8.51 1.29 -13.19
C GLN A 146 7.03 1.38 -12.80
N GLU A 147 6.27 2.26 -13.47
CA GLU A 147 4.85 2.44 -13.17
C GLU A 147 4.00 1.25 -13.60
N PHE A 148 4.34 0.58 -14.72
CA PHE A 148 3.70 -0.66 -15.12
C PHE A 148 3.83 -1.74 -14.03
N ILE A 149 5.05 -1.94 -13.53
CA ILE A 149 5.32 -2.91 -12.48
C ILE A 149 4.66 -2.47 -11.17
N ARG A 150 4.76 -1.20 -10.78
CA ARG A 150 4.13 -0.66 -9.57
C ARG A 150 2.61 -0.76 -9.62
N ASN A 151 1.97 -0.58 -10.76
CA ASN A 151 0.53 -0.74 -10.87
C ASN A 151 0.13 -2.22 -10.71
N GLY A 152 0.94 -3.14 -11.25
CA GLY A 152 0.66 -4.57 -11.28
C GLY A 152 1.24 -5.43 -10.14
N HIS A 153 2.09 -4.87 -9.27
CA HIS A 153 2.91 -5.69 -8.36
C HIS A 153 2.08 -6.54 -7.39
N THR A 154 0.92 -6.04 -6.95
CA THR A 154 0.01 -6.73 -6.03
C THR A 154 -0.59 -7.99 -6.66
N THR A 155 -1.07 -7.88 -7.90
CA THR A 155 -1.52 -9.03 -8.69
C THR A 155 -0.37 -9.98 -9.00
N ARG A 156 0.80 -9.43 -9.31
CA ARG A 156 2.01 -10.20 -9.63
C ARG A 156 2.47 -11.06 -8.44
N ILE A 157 2.53 -10.52 -7.23
CA ILE A 157 2.90 -11.32 -6.05
C ILE A 157 1.85 -12.38 -5.71
N LYS A 158 0.56 -12.09 -5.86
CA LYS A 158 -0.51 -13.08 -5.69
C LYS A 158 -0.34 -14.26 -6.65
N GLU A 159 -0.03 -14.01 -7.91
CA GLU A 159 0.27 -15.07 -8.88
C GLU A 159 1.48 -15.91 -8.48
N TRP A 160 2.52 -15.28 -7.91
CA TRP A 160 3.73 -15.99 -7.49
C TRP A 160 3.48 -16.88 -6.26
N ILE A 161 2.76 -16.39 -5.26
CA ILE A 161 2.39 -17.14 -4.05
C ILE A 161 1.52 -18.35 -4.40
N THR A 162 0.58 -18.17 -5.32
CA THR A 162 -0.34 -19.24 -5.73
C THR A 162 0.28 -20.23 -6.72
N GLY A 163 1.33 -19.84 -7.43
CA GLY A 163 1.95 -20.59 -8.52
C GLY A 163 1.19 -20.43 -9.86
N ASN A 164 0.19 -19.56 -9.93
CA ASN A 164 -0.62 -19.30 -11.12
C ASN A 164 0.04 -18.24 -12.01
N HIS A 165 1.12 -18.61 -12.70
CA HIS A 165 1.88 -17.68 -13.52
C HIS A 165 1.17 -17.36 -14.83
N SER A 166 0.52 -16.19 -14.90
CA SER A 166 -0.09 -15.72 -16.14
C SER A 166 0.97 -15.32 -17.17
N ALA A 167 0.56 -15.23 -18.43
CA ALA A 167 1.42 -14.71 -19.50
C ALA A 167 1.59 -13.17 -19.44
N THR A 168 0.79 -12.48 -18.61
CA THR A 168 0.69 -11.02 -18.48
C THR A 168 2.04 -10.36 -18.23
N TRP A 169 2.87 -10.96 -17.37
CA TRP A 169 4.17 -10.40 -16.98
C TRP A 169 5.32 -10.88 -17.89
N GLY A 170 5.01 -11.68 -18.91
CA GLY A 170 5.99 -12.30 -19.79
C GLY A 170 6.76 -13.47 -19.15
N ASN A 171 7.46 -14.25 -19.98
CA ASN A 171 8.10 -15.49 -19.52
C ASN A 171 9.36 -15.28 -18.66
N LYS A 172 9.89 -14.05 -18.57
CA LYS A 172 11.15 -13.76 -17.87
C LYS A 172 11.01 -13.66 -16.36
N VAL A 173 9.79 -13.49 -15.86
CA VAL A 173 9.50 -13.49 -14.42
C VAL A 173 9.50 -14.91 -13.81
N LYS A 174 9.29 -15.94 -14.62
CA LYS A 174 9.05 -17.33 -14.16
C LYS A 174 10.10 -17.86 -13.17
N PRO A 175 11.41 -17.61 -13.31
CA PRO A 175 12.39 -18.08 -12.33
C PRO A 175 12.16 -17.49 -10.93
N ILE A 176 11.94 -16.17 -10.83
CA ILE A 176 11.68 -15.47 -9.55
C ILE A 176 10.37 -15.97 -8.95
N ALA A 177 9.33 -16.07 -9.79
CA ALA A 177 8.01 -16.51 -9.37
C ALA A 177 8.02 -17.95 -8.82
N ARG A 178 8.80 -18.85 -9.43
CA ARG A 178 8.98 -20.23 -8.96
C ARG A 178 9.70 -20.29 -7.63
N GLU A 179 10.76 -19.51 -7.44
CA GLU A 179 11.49 -19.49 -6.16
C GLU A 179 10.56 -19.13 -4.99
N ILE A 180 9.67 -18.15 -5.17
CA ILE A 180 8.66 -17.78 -4.17
C ILE A 180 7.61 -18.88 -3.98
N ALA A 181 7.12 -19.47 -5.07
CA ALA A 181 6.15 -20.57 -4.99
C ALA A 181 6.74 -21.79 -4.27
N ASP A 182 7.99 -22.14 -4.56
CA ASP A 182 8.72 -23.26 -3.97
C ASP A 182 8.99 -23.02 -2.48
N LEU A 183 9.39 -21.80 -2.12
CA LEU A 183 9.60 -21.38 -0.72
C LEU A 183 8.33 -21.57 0.14
N LEU A 184 7.16 -21.33 -0.45
CA LEU A 184 5.86 -21.45 0.22
C LEU A 184 5.17 -22.80 0.00
N SER A 185 5.72 -23.68 -0.84
CA SER A 185 5.07 -24.91 -1.31
C SER A 185 4.62 -25.87 -0.20
N VAL A 186 5.30 -25.84 0.95
CA VAL A 186 4.96 -26.64 2.14
C VAL A 186 3.68 -26.17 2.83
N LEU A 187 3.21 -24.95 2.55
CA LEU A 187 1.97 -24.40 3.11
C LEU A 187 0.74 -24.94 2.35
N PRO A 188 -0.39 -25.15 3.04
CA PRO A 188 -1.63 -25.60 2.40
C PRO A 188 -2.04 -24.70 1.24
N GLY A 189 -2.52 -25.29 0.14
CA GLY A 189 -2.90 -24.54 -1.07
C GLY A 189 -3.92 -23.43 -0.80
N ARG A 190 -4.94 -23.70 0.02
CA ARG A 190 -5.93 -22.68 0.43
C ARG A 190 -5.29 -21.53 1.20
N PHE A 191 -4.34 -21.83 2.09
CA PHE A 191 -3.63 -20.80 2.86
C PHE A 191 -2.82 -19.91 1.92
N ARG A 192 -2.16 -20.48 0.91
CA ARG A 192 -1.45 -19.71 -0.12
C ARG A 192 -2.40 -18.85 -0.95
N THR A 193 -3.58 -19.34 -1.31
CA THR A 193 -4.60 -18.53 -2.00
C THR A 193 -4.98 -17.31 -1.17
N ASN A 194 -5.39 -17.50 0.09
CA ASN A 194 -5.78 -16.39 0.95
C ASN A 194 -4.61 -15.47 1.30
N LEU A 195 -3.40 -15.98 1.44
CA LEU A 195 -2.19 -15.17 1.59
C LEU A 195 -1.95 -14.27 0.36
N GLY A 196 -2.18 -14.81 -0.85
CA GLY A 196 -2.13 -14.03 -2.09
C GLY A 196 -3.22 -12.95 -2.14
N ASP A 197 -4.45 -13.26 -1.71
CA ASP A 197 -5.56 -12.29 -1.62
C ASP A 197 -5.23 -11.16 -0.62
N VAL A 198 -4.67 -11.50 0.54
CA VAL A 198 -4.22 -10.52 1.53
C VAL A 198 -3.09 -9.66 0.97
N CYS A 199 -2.09 -10.23 0.29
CA CYS A 199 -1.04 -9.43 -0.35
C CYS A 199 -1.61 -8.48 -1.41
N GLU A 200 -2.63 -8.89 -2.16
CA GLU A 200 -3.25 -8.04 -3.18
C GLU A 200 -4.10 -6.91 -2.59
N SER A 201 -4.64 -7.09 -1.38
CA SER A 201 -5.68 -6.23 -0.81
C SER A 201 -5.26 -4.78 -0.56
N HIS A 202 -3.97 -4.48 -0.42
CA HIS A 202 -3.51 -3.12 -0.17
C HIS A 202 -3.65 -2.18 -1.39
N HIS A 203 -4.01 -2.74 -2.56
CA HIS A 203 -4.41 -2.00 -3.77
C HIS A 203 -5.92 -2.10 -4.10
N LEU A 204 -6.73 -2.76 -3.27
CA LEU A 204 -8.16 -3.00 -3.53
C LEU A 204 -9.06 -2.18 -2.60
N ASP A 205 -10.23 -1.78 -3.08
CA ASP A 205 -11.23 -1.03 -2.28
C ASP A 205 -12.48 -1.87 -1.94
N ASN A 206 -12.31 -3.19 -1.76
CA ASN A 206 -13.41 -4.15 -1.58
C ASN A 206 -13.19 -5.14 -0.42
N LEU A 207 -12.49 -4.73 0.65
CA LEU A 207 -12.15 -5.63 1.75
C LEU A 207 -13.39 -6.14 2.53
N ASP A 208 -14.57 -5.55 2.34
CA ASP A 208 -15.86 -6.06 2.82
C ASP A 208 -16.37 -7.31 2.07
N ASN A 209 -15.76 -7.69 0.95
CA ASN A 209 -16.09 -8.91 0.24
C ASN A 209 -15.65 -10.15 1.05
N LYS A 210 -16.59 -10.77 1.76
CA LYS A 210 -16.35 -11.94 2.62
C LYS A 210 -16.00 -13.23 1.85
N ASP A 211 -16.26 -13.30 0.55
CA ASP A 211 -15.85 -14.46 -0.26
C ASP A 211 -14.35 -14.44 -0.54
N LEU A 212 -13.78 -13.25 -0.75
CA LEU A 212 -12.34 -13.04 -0.89
C LEU A 212 -11.65 -12.96 0.47
N PHE A 213 -12.29 -12.31 1.43
CA PHE A 213 -11.76 -12.01 2.76
C PHE A 213 -12.66 -12.61 3.86
N PRO A 214 -12.71 -13.94 3.99
CA PRO A 214 -13.53 -14.59 5.01
C PRO A 214 -13.12 -14.20 6.43
N LEU A 215 -14.10 -14.01 7.30
CA LEU A 215 -13.88 -13.61 8.70
C LEU A 215 -13.38 -14.76 9.59
N CYS A 216 -13.59 -16.02 9.16
CA CYS A 216 -13.16 -17.21 9.88
C CYS A 216 -12.88 -18.35 8.89
N GLN A 217 -11.69 -18.35 8.29
CA GLN A 217 -11.22 -19.40 7.40
C GLN A 217 -10.49 -20.50 8.17
N GLY A 218 -11.01 -21.71 8.17
CA GLY A 218 -10.32 -22.89 8.72
C GLY A 218 -9.34 -23.52 7.74
N TYR A 219 -8.21 -24.00 8.27
CA TYR A 219 -7.15 -24.76 7.59
C TYR A 219 -6.90 -26.14 8.20
N GLY A 220 -7.62 -26.46 9.27
CA GLY A 220 -7.58 -27.74 9.97
C GLY A 220 -8.67 -27.82 11.04
N ASN A 221 -8.59 -28.82 11.91
CA ASN A 221 -9.61 -29.09 12.92
C ASN A 221 -9.32 -28.39 14.26
N ASN A 222 -8.08 -27.95 14.50
CA ASN A 222 -7.75 -27.20 15.70
C ASN A 222 -8.34 -25.77 15.62
N PRO A 223 -8.97 -25.24 16.69
CA PRO A 223 -9.35 -23.83 16.76
C PRO A 223 -8.24 -22.84 16.36
N ASP A 224 -6.98 -23.16 16.65
CA ASP A 224 -5.80 -22.36 16.29
C ASP A 224 -5.46 -22.42 14.79
N GLU A 225 -6.08 -23.32 14.03
CA GLU A 225 -5.95 -23.43 12.57
C GLU A 225 -6.99 -22.58 11.82
N ARG A 226 -7.39 -21.44 12.38
CA ARG A 226 -8.36 -20.52 11.79
C ARG A 226 -7.74 -19.15 11.57
N VAL A 227 -8.20 -18.43 10.56
CA VAL A 227 -7.73 -17.07 10.29
C VAL A 227 -8.89 -16.15 9.95
N ASN A 228 -8.89 -14.94 10.50
CA ASN A 228 -9.66 -13.84 9.95
C ASN A 228 -8.85 -13.18 8.82
N VAL A 229 -9.13 -13.61 7.59
CA VAL A 229 -8.40 -13.19 6.39
C VAL A 229 -8.60 -11.70 6.15
N GLN A 230 -9.81 -11.19 6.40
CA GLN A 230 -10.09 -9.77 6.31
C GLN A 230 -9.26 -8.97 7.31
N TYR A 231 -9.18 -9.39 8.57
CA TYR A 231 -8.41 -8.66 9.57
C TYR A 231 -6.92 -8.59 9.19
N CYS A 232 -6.36 -9.69 8.67
CA CYS A 232 -4.99 -9.70 8.13
C CYS A 232 -4.82 -8.68 6.98
N ALA A 233 -5.79 -8.59 6.07
CA ALA A 233 -5.82 -7.60 4.99
C ALA A 233 -5.90 -6.15 5.49
N LEU A 234 -6.73 -5.89 6.51
CA LEU A 234 -6.84 -4.57 7.15
C LEU A 234 -5.52 -4.16 7.83
N LEU A 235 -4.84 -5.11 8.49
CA LEU A 235 -3.54 -4.88 9.12
C LEU A 235 -2.44 -4.60 8.11
N LEU A 236 -2.34 -5.40 7.03
CA LEU A 236 -1.39 -5.15 5.96
C LEU A 236 -1.61 -3.75 5.38
N ARG A 237 -2.83 -3.44 4.94
CA ARG A 237 -3.16 -2.13 4.36
C ARG A 237 -2.82 -0.97 5.30
N THR A 238 -3.09 -1.13 6.60
CA THR A 238 -2.82 -0.09 7.59
C THR A 238 -1.33 0.10 7.84
N THR A 239 -0.58 -0.98 8.07
CA THR A 239 0.88 -0.89 8.31
C THR A 239 1.63 -0.39 7.08
N ASP A 240 1.20 -0.82 5.90
CA ASP A 240 1.70 -0.37 4.59
C ASP A 240 1.53 1.14 4.45
N LEU A 241 0.31 1.63 4.70
CA LEU A 241 -0.03 3.05 4.68
C LEU A 241 0.72 3.88 5.74
N LEU A 242 0.85 3.36 6.96
CA LEU A 242 1.46 4.10 8.08
C LEU A 242 2.98 4.05 8.07
N HIS A 243 3.59 3.20 7.26
CA HIS A 243 5.02 3.23 7.03
C HIS A 243 5.40 4.38 6.09
N ILE A 244 5.21 5.59 6.60
CA ILE A 244 5.58 6.86 5.97
C ILE A 244 7.09 7.06 6.17
N THR A 245 7.88 6.26 5.45
CA THR A 245 9.33 6.51 5.40
C THR A 245 9.67 7.56 4.37
N GLN A 246 10.92 8.03 4.44
CA GLN A 246 11.63 8.93 3.52
C GLN A 246 11.46 8.59 2.02
N ASP A 247 10.94 7.39 1.73
CA ASP A 247 11.10 6.64 0.51
C ASP A 247 9.77 6.38 -0.23
N ARG A 248 8.59 6.39 0.44
CA ARG A 248 7.25 6.21 -0.18
C ARG A 248 6.72 7.45 -0.90
N THR A 249 7.27 8.60 -0.54
CA THR A 249 6.77 9.90 -0.96
C THR A 249 6.84 10.22 -2.45
N PRO A 250 7.70 9.62 -3.31
CA PRO A 250 7.66 9.93 -4.74
C PRO A 250 6.25 9.73 -5.31
N SER A 251 5.61 8.58 -5.07
CA SER A 251 4.28 8.25 -5.60
C SER A 251 3.16 9.23 -5.18
N ILE A 252 3.27 9.84 -4.00
CA ILE A 252 2.27 10.76 -3.47
C ILE A 252 2.58 12.21 -3.87
N MET A 253 3.85 12.62 -3.82
CA MET A 253 4.31 13.88 -4.44
C MET A 253 3.94 13.94 -5.92
N TYR A 254 3.98 12.80 -6.61
CA TYR A 254 3.57 12.70 -8.02
C TYR A 254 2.06 12.80 -8.20
N LYS A 255 1.26 12.20 -7.32
CA LYS A 255 -0.21 12.21 -7.42
C LYS A 255 -0.84 13.52 -6.96
N THR A 256 -0.18 14.29 -6.08
CA THR A 256 -0.85 15.39 -5.39
C THR A 256 -0.12 16.73 -5.51
N LEU A 257 1.22 16.75 -5.47
CA LEU A 257 2.00 17.99 -5.60
C LEU A 257 2.47 18.38 -7.01
N ARG A 258 2.24 17.56 -8.03
CA ARG A 258 2.70 17.83 -9.42
C ARG A 258 4.20 18.10 -9.52
N ILE A 259 5.02 17.49 -8.65
CA ILE A 259 6.47 17.67 -8.68
C ILE A 259 7.06 16.80 -9.79
N SER A 260 7.63 17.47 -10.79
CA SER A 260 7.92 16.94 -12.13
C SER A 260 9.41 16.67 -12.41
N ASP A 261 10.31 16.90 -11.44
CA ASP A 261 11.75 16.70 -11.62
C ASP A 261 12.29 15.63 -10.65
N PRO A 262 13.01 14.59 -11.13
CA PRO A 262 13.80 13.68 -10.29
C PRO A 262 14.64 14.38 -9.21
N LYS A 263 15.08 15.62 -9.44
CA LYS A 263 15.76 16.43 -8.42
C LYS A 263 14.88 16.79 -7.21
N GLY A 264 13.58 17.04 -7.39
CA GLY A 264 12.66 17.36 -6.30
C GLY A 264 12.44 16.19 -5.32
N ILE A 265 12.60 14.96 -5.80
CA ILE A 265 12.58 13.74 -4.97
C ILE A 265 13.89 13.57 -4.21
N ILE A 266 15.00 13.92 -4.86
CA ILE A 266 16.31 13.95 -4.22
C ILE A 266 16.37 15.04 -3.13
N GLU A 267 15.71 16.18 -3.35
CA GLU A 267 15.53 17.25 -2.35
C GLU A 267 14.62 16.80 -1.20
N TRP A 268 13.52 16.11 -1.48
CA TRP A 268 12.70 15.45 -0.44
C TRP A 268 13.51 14.50 0.44
N LYS A 269 14.30 13.62 -0.18
CA LYS A 269 15.17 12.67 0.53
C LYS A 269 16.16 13.36 1.49
N LYS A 270 16.45 14.65 1.30
CA LYS A 270 17.35 15.43 2.16
C LYS A 270 16.65 16.11 3.34
N GLN A 271 15.32 16.18 3.37
CA GLN A 271 14.55 16.89 4.41
C GLN A 271 13.55 15.95 5.06
N SER A 272 14.07 14.96 5.78
CA SER A 272 13.30 13.90 6.44
C SER A 272 12.57 14.43 7.68
N GLY A 273 11.43 15.08 7.47
CA GLY A 273 10.72 15.69 8.58
C GLY A 273 10.06 14.69 9.53
N THR A 274 9.59 13.54 9.05
CA THR A 274 8.80 12.62 9.88
C THR A 274 9.64 11.92 10.93
N PHE A 275 9.35 12.17 12.21
CA PHE A 275 10.10 11.60 13.34
C PHE A 275 9.25 10.70 14.25
N TYR A 276 7.92 10.69 14.14
CA TYR A 276 7.10 9.64 14.77
C TYR A 276 5.81 9.31 14.01
N VAL A 277 5.41 8.04 14.16
CA VAL A 277 4.06 7.52 13.87
C VAL A 277 3.65 6.65 15.06
N ARG A 278 2.62 7.05 15.80
CA ARG A 278 2.23 6.37 17.06
C ARG A 278 0.75 6.59 17.38
N MET A 279 0.21 5.86 18.34
CA MET A 279 -1.08 6.21 18.95
C MET A 279 -1.01 7.56 19.69
N LYS A 280 -2.14 8.27 19.72
CA LYS A 280 -2.27 9.60 20.34
C LYS A 280 -1.85 9.62 21.81
N ASN A 281 -2.27 8.61 22.56
CA ASN A 281 -1.91 8.45 23.96
C ASN A 281 -0.84 7.36 24.11
N PRO A 282 0.06 7.45 25.10
CA PRO A 282 1.09 6.43 25.32
C PRO A 282 0.55 5.03 25.63
N GLU A 283 -0.64 4.97 26.23
CA GLU A 283 -1.31 3.73 26.59
C GLU A 283 -2.66 3.62 25.87
N PHE A 284 -3.00 2.40 25.49
CA PHE A 284 -4.27 2.11 24.85
C PHE A 284 -5.39 2.00 25.88
N ASP A 285 -6.36 2.91 25.81
CA ASP A 285 -7.57 2.88 26.65
C ASP A 285 -8.77 2.43 25.79
N PRO A 286 -9.35 1.25 26.05
CA PRO A 286 -10.48 0.75 25.27
C PRO A 286 -11.75 1.58 25.44
N SER A 287 -11.90 2.31 26.56
CA SER A 287 -13.08 3.12 26.88
C SER A 287 -13.02 4.52 26.27
N ASN A 288 -11.83 5.06 26.05
CA ASN A 288 -11.63 6.39 25.49
C ASN A 288 -11.49 6.34 23.97
N THR A 289 -12.62 6.28 23.27
CA THR A 289 -12.67 6.24 21.80
C THR A 289 -12.04 7.47 21.13
N THR A 290 -12.02 8.62 21.81
CA THR A 290 -11.38 9.85 21.29
C THR A 290 -9.85 9.77 21.26
N SER A 291 -9.27 8.80 21.97
CA SER A 291 -7.83 8.50 21.96
C SER A 291 -7.41 7.53 20.86
N HIS A 292 -8.37 6.90 20.15
CA HIS A 292 -8.11 5.95 19.08
C HIS A 292 -7.74 6.66 17.77
N ILE A 293 -6.72 7.50 17.84
CA ILE A 293 -6.22 8.35 16.77
C ILE A 293 -4.73 8.04 16.57
N ILE A 294 -4.32 7.96 15.32
CA ILE A 294 -2.92 7.79 14.94
C ILE A 294 -2.31 9.19 14.80
N LYS A 295 -1.24 9.46 15.54
CA LYS A 295 -0.49 10.71 15.48
C LYS A 295 0.76 10.58 14.62
N ILE A 296 0.94 11.54 13.74
CA ILE A 296 2.11 11.65 12.86
C ILE A 296 2.78 13.00 13.08
N GLY A 297 4.08 12.99 13.37
CA GLY A 297 4.87 14.18 13.64
C GLY A 297 5.96 14.38 12.60
N ALA A 298 6.04 15.58 12.00
CA ALA A 298 7.09 15.90 11.03
C ALA A 298 7.49 17.38 10.96
N ASP A 299 8.78 17.69 10.89
CA ASP A 299 9.29 19.06 10.76
C ASP A 299 10.06 19.26 9.44
N PHE A 300 9.77 20.33 8.71
CA PHE A 300 10.38 20.61 7.41
C PHE A 300 11.14 21.94 7.42
N SER A 301 12.17 22.06 6.58
CA SER A 301 12.85 23.34 6.31
C SER A 301 12.37 24.01 5.01
N GLU A 302 11.59 23.30 4.18
CA GLU A 302 11.01 23.81 2.94
C GLU A 302 9.50 23.53 2.86
N GLU A 303 8.78 24.41 2.15
CA GLU A 303 7.32 24.31 2.00
C GLU A 303 6.87 23.14 1.11
N ARG A 304 7.62 22.82 0.06
CA ARG A 304 7.28 21.74 -0.87
C ARG A 304 7.11 20.40 -0.16
N PRO A 305 8.08 19.93 0.63
CA PRO A 305 7.91 18.66 1.32
C PRO A 305 6.79 18.70 2.38
N PHE A 306 6.59 19.85 3.03
CA PHE A 306 5.47 20.04 3.94
C PHE A 306 4.10 19.81 3.26
N PHE A 307 3.87 20.42 2.09
CA PHE A 307 2.58 20.25 1.39
C PHE A 307 2.35 18.80 0.94
N ALA A 308 3.40 18.07 0.56
CA ALA A 308 3.24 16.69 0.07
C ALA A 308 2.82 15.75 1.18
N LEU A 309 3.43 15.90 2.35
CA LEU A 309 3.01 15.11 3.50
C LEU A 309 1.59 15.51 3.92
N THR A 310 1.26 16.81 3.91
CA THR A 310 -0.09 17.29 4.24
C THR A 310 -1.16 16.61 3.37
N GLU A 311 -0.95 16.61 2.06
CA GLU A 311 -1.84 15.96 1.09
C GLU A 311 -1.90 14.44 1.28
N TYR A 312 -0.75 13.82 1.51
CA TYR A 312 -0.70 12.39 1.81
C TYR A 312 -1.53 12.05 3.05
N LEU A 313 -1.40 12.84 4.12
CA LEU A 313 -2.08 12.60 5.38
C LEU A 313 -3.60 12.68 5.23
N VAL A 314 -4.10 13.57 4.36
CA VAL A 314 -5.54 13.61 4.01
C VAL A 314 -5.96 12.32 3.32
N TYR A 315 -5.18 11.84 2.35
CA TYR A 315 -5.45 10.55 1.70
C TYR A 315 -5.40 9.40 2.70
N ALA A 316 -4.34 9.32 3.50
CA ALA A 316 -4.13 8.27 4.49
C ALA A 316 -5.23 8.25 5.56
N ASP A 317 -5.67 9.42 6.04
CA ASP A 317 -6.79 9.53 6.97
C ASP A 317 -8.08 8.95 6.37
N GLY A 318 -8.35 9.24 5.09
CA GLY A 318 -9.45 8.63 4.34
C GLY A 318 -9.34 7.10 4.28
N GLN A 319 -8.14 6.57 4.06
CA GLN A 319 -7.89 5.12 4.02
C GLN A 319 -8.05 4.44 5.38
N ILE A 320 -7.60 5.07 6.48
CA ILE A 320 -7.81 4.58 7.84
C ILE A 320 -9.29 4.56 8.18
N LYS A 321 -10.03 5.64 7.85
CA LYS A 321 -11.48 5.70 8.05
C LYS A 321 -12.22 4.63 7.26
N GLN A 322 -11.79 4.34 6.03
CA GLN A 322 -12.38 3.27 5.23
C GLN A 322 -12.09 1.88 5.84
N THR A 323 -10.85 1.64 6.27
CA THR A 323 -10.45 0.43 6.99
C THR A 323 -11.30 0.20 8.25
N LYS A 324 -11.52 1.27 9.03
CA LYS A 324 -12.40 1.23 10.19
C LYS A 324 -13.84 0.87 9.82
N ARG A 325 -14.39 1.45 8.76
CA ARG A 325 -15.77 1.14 8.31
C ARG A 325 -15.93 -0.35 8.00
N TRP A 326 -14.98 -0.95 7.29
CA TRP A 326 -14.99 -2.39 7.02
C TRP A 326 -14.93 -3.21 8.31
N ALA A 327 -14.05 -2.85 9.25
CA ALA A 327 -13.94 -3.51 10.54
C ALA A 327 -15.23 -3.40 11.38
N ASP A 328 -15.84 -2.21 11.43
CA ASP A 328 -17.08 -1.94 12.17
C ASP A 328 -18.30 -2.70 11.59
N ILE A 329 -18.27 -3.06 10.30
CA ILE A 329 -19.26 -3.95 9.70
C ILE A 329 -19.01 -5.39 10.18
N SER A 330 -17.77 -5.85 10.10
CA SER A 330 -17.40 -7.23 10.44
C SER A 330 -17.51 -7.56 11.92
N ILE A 331 -17.35 -6.57 12.81
CA ILE A 331 -17.49 -6.79 14.26
C ILE A 331 -18.94 -7.13 14.66
N LYS A 332 -19.92 -6.80 13.81
CA LYS A 332 -21.34 -7.19 14.01
C LYS A 332 -21.60 -8.65 13.66
N ASP A 333 -20.68 -9.29 12.95
CA ASP A 333 -20.73 -10.70 12.61
C ASP A 333 -20.18 -11.54 13.78
N PRO A 334 -20.89 -12.59 14.25
CA PRO A 334 -20.38 -13.47 15.31
C PRO A 334 -19.00 -14.08 15.02
N GLN A 335 -18.62 -14.23 13.74
CA GLN A 335 -17.31 -14.75 13.35
C GLN A 335 -16.19 -13.69 13.40
N GLY A 336 -16.55 -12.40 13.30
CA GLY A 336 -15.61 -11.28 13.26
C GLY A 336 -15.53 -10.47 14.56
N ASN A 337 -16.47 -10.65 15.49
CA ASN A 337 -16.66 -9.78 16.67
C ASN A 337 -15.47 -9.68 17.65
N ILE A 338 -14.48 -10.58 17.56
CA ILE A 338 -13.28 -10.57 18.41
C ILE A 338 -12.13 -9.74 17.83
N TYR A 339 -12.19 -9.41 16.53
CA TYR A 339 -11.13 -8.72 15.80
C TYR A 339 -11.43 -7.22 15.73
N TRP A 340 -10.88 -6.47 16.68
CA TRP A 340 -11.16 -5.05 16.80
C TRP A 340 -10.08 -4.20 16.12
N PHE A 341 -10.53 -3.28 15.27
CA PHE A 341 -9.72 -2.21 14.70
C PHE A 341 -10.22 -0.86 15.26
N PRO A 342 -9.53 -0.25 16.23
CA PRO A 342 -10.06 0.91 16.95
C PRO A 342 -9.87 2.24 16.21
N TRP A 343 -8.88 2.33 15.32
CA TRP A 343 -8.35 3.60 14.80
C TRP A 343 -9.35 4.37 13.96
N GLN A 344 -9.65 5.61 14.36
CA GLN A 344 -10.69 6.43 13.75
C GLN A 344 -10.18 7.39 12.67
N GLY A 345 -8.87 7.62 12.65
CA GLY A 345 -8.24 8.55 11.73
C GLY A 345 -6.84 8.95 12.15
N ILE A 346 -6.33 9.95 11.46
CA ILE A 346 -4.99 10.50 11.64
C ILE A 346 -5.07 11.94 12.14
N GLU A 347 -4.23 12.30 13.09
CA GLU A 347 -3.97 13.67 13.53
C GLU A 347 -2.49 13.98 13.29
N SER A 348 -2.20 15.08 12.59
CA SER A 348 -0.84 15.48 12.24
C SER A 348 -0.34 16.64 13.10
N ASP A 349 0.92 16.55 13.53
CA ASP A 349 1.70 17.64 14.12
C ASP A 349 2.86 17.90 13.16
N ILE A 350 2.58 18.68 12.11
CA ILE A 350 3.55 18.97 11.06
C ILE A 350 3.87 20.46 11.00
N ARG A 351 5.15 20.80 10.82
CA ARG A 351 5.63 22.18 10.85
C ARG A 351 6.63 22.43 9.74
N VAL A 352 6.78 23.69 9.36
CA VAL A 352 7.86 24.14 8.48
C VAL A 352 8.55 25.37 9.07
N GLU A 353 9.87 25.39 9.03
CA GLU A 353 10.70 26.49 9.51
C GLU A 353 10.42 27.78 8.71
N GLY A 354 10.44 28.93 9.38
CA GLY A 354 10.46 30.24 8.71
C GLY A 354 9.11 30.91 8.42
N ASN A 355 7.98 30.24 8.61
CA ASN A 355 6.61 30.77 8.86
C ASN A 355 5.62 29.60 8.69
N GLU A 356 4.62 29.49 9.57
CA GLU A 356 3.54 28.51 9.35
C GLU A 356 2.77 28.86 8.06
N PRO A 357 2.69 27.95 7.07
CA PRO A 357 1.95 28.18 5.84
C PRO A 357 0.48 28.36 6.21
N ARG A 358 -0.07 29.54 5.94
CA ARG A 358 -1.52 29.73 6.07
C ARG A 358 -2.19 28.92 4.97
N THR A 359 -3.05 27.98 5.35
CA THR A 359 -3.89 27.26 4.40
C THR A 359 -4.80 28.25 3.68
N ILE A 360 -4.49 28.56 2.41
CA ILE A 360 -5.35 29.40 1.58
C ILE A 360 -6.38 28.47 0.94
N SER A 361 -7.61 28.49 1.43
CA SER A 361 -8.74 27.81 0.77
C SER A 361 -9.40 28.77 -0.23
N PHE A 362 -9.59 28.33 -1.47
CA PHE A 362 -10.43 29.03 -2.42
C PHE A 362 -11.86 28.53 -2.29
N GLU A 363 -12.72 29.31 -1.65
CA GLU A 363 -14.15 29.05 -1.69
C GLU A 363 -14.73 29.69 -2.94
N LEU A 364 -15.18 28.84 -3.87
CA LEU A 364 -15.86 29.31 -5.07
C LEU A 364 -17.27 29.77 -4.68
N ASP A 365 -17.53 31.06 -4.86
CA ASP A 365 -18.87 31.64 -4.73
C ASP A 365 -19.78 31.00 -5.78
N ARG A 366 -20.58 30.02 -5.35
CA ARG A 366 -21.48 29.25 -6.22
C ARG A 366 -22.48 30.14 -6.93
N GLY A 367 -22.89 31.26 -6.33
CA GLY A 367 -23.81 32.22 -6.93
C GLY A 367 -23.15 32.93 -8.11
N ARG A 368 -21.93 33.46 -7.91
CA ARG A 368 -21.16 34.07 -9.01
C ARG A 368 -20.75 33.08 -10.08
N LEU A 369 -20.50 31.82 -9.73
CA LEU A 369 -20.17 30.77 -10.69
C LEU A 369 -21.37 30.42 -11.58
N LEU A 370 -22.57 30.36 -10.99
CA LEU A 370 -23.82 30.25 -11.75
C LEU A 370 -24.07 31.50 -12.60
N ASP A 371 -23.85 32.71 -12.10
CA ASP A 371 -23.98 33.94 -12.90
C ASP A 371 -22.99 33.99 -14.07
N LEU A 372 -21.80 33.40 -13.93
CA LEU A 372 -20.81 33.31 -15.00
C LEU A 372 -21.21 32.27 -16.07
N LEU A 373 -21.86 31.17 -15.65
CA LEU A 373 -22.31 30.09 -16.52
C LEU A 373 -23.67 30.36 -17.19
N VAL A 374 -24.55 31.11 -16.52
CA VAL A 374 -25.92 31.46 -16.96
C VAL A 374 -25.96 32.88 -17.54
N GLY A 375 -24.99 33.72 -17.21
CA GLY A 375 -24.93 35.10 -17.65
C GLY A 375 -24.77 35.25 -19.16
N HIS A 376 -25.31 36.36 -19.65
CA HIS A 376 -25.32 36.79 -21.06
C HIS A 376 -23.92 36.96 -21.69
N THR A 377 -22.86 36.68 -20.94
CA THR A 377 -21.45 36.73 -21.37
C THR A 377 -20.97 35.49 -22.12
N LEU A 378 -21.63 34.32 -21.96
CA LEU A 378 -21.32 33.12 -22.75
C LEU A 378 -22.09 33.06 -24.07
N TYR A 379 -23.29 33.64 -24.10
CA TYR A 379 -24.14 33.70 -25.27
C TYR A 379 -24.46 35.17 -25.59
N ASN A 380 -23.75 35.72 -26.57
CA ASN A 380 -24.01 37.07 -27.09
C ASN A 380 -25.41 37.21 -27.73
N ASP A 381 -26.12 36.09 -27.95
CA ASP A 381 -27.44 36.04 -28.55
C ASP A 381 -28.35 35.09 -27.73
N PRO A 382 -29.44 35.60 -27.13
CA PRO A 382 -30.41 34.80 -26.37
C PRO A 382 -31.05 33.65 -27.17
N THR A 383 -30.99 33.68 -28.50
CA THR A 383 -31.58 32.64 -29.36
C THR A 383 -30.70 31.39 -29.50
N VAL A 384 -29.43 31.42 -29.06
CA VAL A 384 -28.52 30.27 -29.15
C VAL A 384 -29.01 29.11 -28.29
N ALA A 385 -29.63 29.39 -27.13
CA ALA A 385 -30.23 28.36 -26.28
C ALA A 385 -31.41 27.62 -26.94
N VAL A 386 -32.06 28.23 -27.94
CA VAL A 386 -33.16 27.61 -28.69
C VAL A 386 -32.65 26.61 -29.74
N ARG A 387 -31.40 26.75 -30.19
CA ARG A 387 -30.79 25.88 -31.20
C ARG A 387 -30.46 24.48 -30.67
N GLU A 388 -30.24 24.36 -29.36
CA GLU A 388 -29.96 23.10 -28.64
C GLU A 388 -31.25 22.30 -28.32
N LEU A 389 -32.43 22.84 -28.64
CA LEU A 389 -33.74 22.22 -28.38
C LEU A 389 -34.41 21.62 -29.63
N ILE A 390 -33.74 21.64 -30.79
CA ILE A 390 -34.26 21.07 -32.06
C ILE A 390 -33.50 19.79 -32.42
#